data_AF-A0A2S5A5R8-F1
#
_entry.id   AF-A0A2S5A5R8-F1
#
_cell.length_a   1.000
_cell.length_b   1.000
_cell.length_c   1.000
_cell.angle_alpha   90.00
_cell.angle_beta   90.00
_cell.angle_gamma   90.00
#
_symmetry.space_group_name_H-M   'P 1'
#
loop_
_entity.id
_entity.type
_entity.pdbx_description
1 polymer ?
#
loop_
_entity_poly.entity_id
_entity_poly.type
_entity_poly.pdbx_seq_one_letter_code
_entity_poly.pdbx_strand_id
1 'polypeptide(L)' 'MDEYQIPFTGNKIYKAKSTQMNLYRITRDNQLIGFIRWENGGWMLEENAKEELTAENVQLIGEKIDRLKRR' A
#
# COMPACT_ATOMS: atom_id res chain seq x y z
N MET A 1 0.74 7.80 13.49
CA MET A 1 1.05 6.72 12.51
C MET A 1 -0.28 6.21 12.00
N ASP A 2 -0.65 6.61 10.80
CA ASP A 2 -1.90 6.23 10.16
C ASP A 2 -1.80 4.81 9.58
N GLU A 3 -2.81 3.99 9.88
CA GLU A 3 -3.02 2.67 9.29
C GLU A 3 -4.30 2.71 8.46
N TYR A 4 -4.18 2.34 7.18
CA TYR A 4 -5.29 2.30 6.25
C TYR A 4 -5.61 0.85 5.89
N GLN A 5 -6.86 0.46 6.11
CA GLN A 5 -7.35 -0.86 5.72
C GLN A 5 -8.01 -0.77 4.34
N ILE A 6 -7.50 -1.56 3.41
CA ILE A 6 -7.83 -1.54 2.00
C ILE A 6 -8.45 -2.90 1.66
N PRO A 7 -9.79 -2.98 1.61
CA PRO A 7 -10.46 -4.20 1.15
C PRO A 7 -10.16 -4.39 -0.34
N PHE A 8 -9.76 -5.61 -0.69
CA PHE A 8 -9.46 -6.03 -2.06
C PHE A 8 -10.36 -7.19 -2.49
N THR A 9 -10.49 -7.39 -3.79
CA THR A 9 -11.34 -8.45 -4.35
C THR A 9 -10.86 -9.83 -3.90
N GLY A 10 -11.79 -10.68 -3.46
CA GLY A 10 -11.51 -12.05 -3.03
C GLY A 10 -11.22 -12.23 -1.53
N ASN A 11 -11.85 -11.42 -0.67
CA ASN A 11 -11.74 -11.52 0.81
C ASN A 11 -10.34 -11.21 1.38
N LYS A 12 -9.44 -10.66 0.55
CA LYS A 12 -8.09 -10.26 0.94
C LYS A 12 -8.12 -8.83 1.46
N ILE A 13 -7.60 -8.60 2.67
CA ILE A 13 -7.49 -7.27 3.25
C ILE A 13 -6.02 -6.86 3.25
N TYR A 14 -5.74 -5.77 2.55
CA TYR A 14 -4.43 -5.12 2.57
C TYR A 14 -4.45 -4.04 3.66
N LYS A 15 -3.37 -3.94 4.42
CA LYS A 15 -3.17 -2.88 5.41
C LYS A 15 -1.95 -2.09 5.02
N ALA A 16 -2.15 -0.80 4.77
CA ALA A 16 -1.09 0.16 4.50
C ALA A 16 -0.80 0.96 5.76
N LYS A 17 0.37 0.76 6.36
CA LYS A 17 0.81 1.50 7.55
C LYS A 17 1.89 2.50 7.16
N SER A 18 1.65 3.77 7.44
CA SER A 18 2.67 4.82 7.26
C SER A 18 3.87 4.55 8.17
N THR A 19 5.04 4.37 7.59
CA THR A 19 6.30 4.17 8.33
C THR A 19 7.17 5.41 8.31
N GLN A 20 7.23 6.10 7.18
CA GLN A 20 7.95 7.36 7.00
C GLN A 20 7.17 8.29 6.08
N MET A 21 7.67 9.51 5.88
CA MET A 21 7.10 10.47 4.94
C MET A 21 7.08 9.84 3.54
N ASN A 22 5.89 9.67 3.00
CA ASN A 22 5.63 9.04 1.70
C ASN A 22 5.96 7.54 1.61
N LEU A 23 6.27 6.85 2.71
CA LEU A 23 6.54 5.40 2.71
C LEU A 23 5.48 4.64 3.51
N TYR A 24 4.91 3.61 2.89
CA TYR A 24 3.84 2.81 3.44
C TYR A 24 4.21 1.34 3.40
N ARG A 25 4.20 0.72 4.57
CA ARG A 25 4.32 -0.73 4.72
C ARG A 25 3.01 -1.38 4.36
N ILE A 26 3.03 -2.29 3.39
CA ILE A 26 1.87 -3.06 2.98
C ILE A 26 1.93 -4.46 3.60
N THR A 27 0.89 -4.80 4.34
CA THR A 27 0.70 -6.12 4.95
C THR A 27 -0.61 -6.72 4.46
N ARG A 28 -0.64 -8.03 4.23
CA ARG A 28 -1.85 -8.79 3.89
C ARG A 28 -1.98 -9.92 4.89
N ASP A 29 -3.16 -10.08 5.50
CA ASP A 29 -3.40 -11.16 6.48
C ASP A 29 -2.28 -11.25 7.55
N ASN A 30 -1.86 -10.08 8.06
CA ASN A 30 -0.78 -9.94 9.03
C ASN A 30 0.64 -10.31 8.53
N GLN A 31 0.80 -10.67 7.25
CA GLN A 31 2.10 -10.89 6.62
C GLN A 31 2.57 -9.64 5.89
N LEU A 32 3.85 -9.27 6.07
CA LEU A 32 4.48 -8.23 5.26
C LEU A 32 4.61 -8.74 3.82
N ILE A 33 4.03 -7.98 2.89
CA ILE A 33 4.13 -8.27 1.45
C ILE A 33 5.01 -7.27 0.71
N GLY A 34 5.28 -6.09 1.28
CA GLY A 34 6.22 -5.13 0.71
C GLY A 34 6.03 -3.72 1.24
N PHE A 35 6.71 -2.78 0.59
CA PHE A 35 6.60 -1.35 0.87
C PHE A 35 6.28 -0.61 -0.42
N ILE A 36 5.42 0.40 -0.32
CA ILE A 36 5.15 1.32 -1.42
C ILE A 36 5.54 2.73 -0.99
N ARG A 37 6.10 3.48 -1.94
CA ARG A 37 6.48 4.88 -1.74
C ARG A 37 5.76 5.76 -2.74
N TRP A 38 5.35 6.94 -2.31
CA TRP A 38 4.87 7.98 -3.22
C TRP A 38 6.06 8.82 -3.69
N GLU A 39 6.34 8.78 -4.98
CA GLU A 39 7.45 9.51 -5.59
C GLU A 39 7.11 9.93 -7.01
N ASN A 40 7.60 11.10 -7.44
CA ASN A 40 7.39 11.65 -8.79
C ASN A 40 5.91 11.69 -9.25
N GLY A 41 4.98 11.87 -8.31
CA GLY A 41 3.55 11.94 -8.61
C GLY A 41 2.86 10.59 -8.82
N GLY A 42 3.51 9.49 -8.44
CA GLY A 42 2.94 8.14 -8.51
C GLY A 42 3.34 7.25 -7.33
N TRP A 43 2.61 6.15 -7.17
CA TRP A 43 2.95 5.11 -6.21
C TRP A 43 3.92 4.11 -6.85
N MET A 44 5.06 3.91 -6.20
CA MET A 44 6.08 2.95 -6.60
C MET A 44 6.23 1.84 -5.58
N LEU A 45 6.55 0.65 -6.08
CA LEU A 45 6.90 -0.52 -5.29
C LEU A 45 8.39 -0.47 -4.92
N GLU A 46 8.72 -0.76 -3.67
CA GLU A 46 10.11 -1.00 -3.28
C GLU A 46 10.55 -2.43 -3.66
N GLU A 47 11.83 -2.61 -3.98
CA GLU A 47 12.41 -3.85 -4.53
C GLU A 47 12.20 -5.10 -3.64
N ASN A 48 11.89 -4.93 -2.35
CA ASN A 48 11.65 -6.01 -1.39
C ASN A 48 10.19 -6.49 -1.33
N ALA A 49 9.43 -6.30 -2.40
CA ALA A 49 8.04 -6.74 -2.48
C ALA A 49 7.90 -8.20 -2.91
N LYS A 50 6.96 -8.91 -2.30
CA LYS A 50 6.51 -10.23 -2.77
C LYS A 50 5.83 -10.09 -4.13
N GLU A 51 5.92 -11.13 -4.96
CA GLU A 51 5.28 -11.21 -6.29
C GLU A 51 3.77 -10.89 -6.28
N GLU A 52 3.11 -11.07 -5.14
CA GLU A 52 1.69 -10.78 -4.96
C GLU A 52 1.37 -9.27 -4.95
N LEU A 53 2.38 -8.42 -4.74
CA LEU A 53 2.26 -6.97 -4.76
C LEU A 53 2.60 -6.44 -6.16
N THR A 54 1.71 -6.72 -7.11
CA THR A 54 1.83 -6.29 -8.50
C THR A 54 1.70 -4.78 -8.65
N ALA A 55 2.18 -4.22 -9.75
CA ALA A 55 2.05 -2.79 -10.06
C ALA A 55 0.59 -2.30 -10.01
N GLU A 56 -0.37 -3.12 -10.46
CA GLU A 56 -1.81 -2.81 -10.38
C GLU A 56 -2.28 -2.67 -8.92
N ASN A 57 -1.90 -3.63 -8.06
CA ASN A 57 -2.24 -3.57 -6.64
C ASN A 57 -1.65 -2.32 -5.97
N VAL A 58 -0.41 -1.96 -6.33
CA VAL A 58 0.28 -0.76 -5.82
C VAL A 58 -0.48 0.51 -6.18
N GLN A 59 -0.93 0.65 -7.43
CA GLN A 59 -1.73 1.81 -7.84
C GLN A 59 -3.06 1.86 -7.08
N LEU A 60 -3.79 0.73 -7.00
CA LEU A 60 -5.09 0.67 -6.31
C LEU A 60 -4.99 0.98 -4.81
N ILE A 61 -3.98 0.43 -4.14
CA ILE A 61 -3.68 0.70 -2.73
C ILE A 61 -3.36 2.19 -2.56
N GLY A 62 -2.50 2.70 -3.43
CA GLY A 62 -2.08 4.09 -3.43
C GLY A 62 -3.21 5.10 -3.63
N GLU A 63 -4.08 4.88 -4.62
CA GLU A 63 -5.27 5.71 -4.85
C GLU A 63 -6.17 5.77 -3.61
N LYS A 64 -6.34 4.64 -2.92
CA LYS A 64 -7.13 4.60 -1.68
C LYS A 64 -6.46 5.39 -0.56
N ILE A 65 -5.13 5.30 -0.43
CA ILE A 65 -4.39 6.12 0.54
C ILE A 65 -4.58 7.60 0.22
N ASP A 66 -4.46 8.01 -1.05
CA ASP A 66 -4.66 9.42 -1.44
C ASP A 66 -6.06 9.91 -1.09
N ARG A 67 -7.10 9.11 -1.40
CA ARG A 67 -8.49 9.43 -1.02
C ARG A 67 -8.68 9.54 0.49
N LEU A 68 -8.01 8.69 1.27
CA LEU A 68 -8.11 8.70 2.74
C LEU A 68 -7.34 9.88 3.35
N LYS A 69 -6.22 10.29 2.74
CA LYS A 69 -5.39 11.43 3.17
C LYS A 69 -6.00 12.79 2.85
N ARG A 70 -6.87 12.87 1.83
CA ARG A 70 -7.63 14.09 1.48
C ARG A 70 -8.88 14.33 2.35
N ARG A 71 -9.19 13.41 3.27
CA ARG A 71 -10.31 13.54 4.22
C ARG A 71 -9.84 14.13 5.54
#